data_AF-A0AAJ2BBQ0-F1
#
_entry.id   AF-A0AAJ2BBQ0-F1
#
_cell.length_a   1.000
_cell.length_b   1.000
_cell.length_c   1.000
_cell.angle_alpha   90.00
_cell.angle_beta   90.00
_cell.angle_gamma   90.00
#
_symmetry.space_group_name_H-M   'P 1'
#
loop_
_entity.id
_entity.type
_entity.pdbx_description
1 polymer ?
#
loop_
_entity_poly.entity_id
_entity_poly.type
_entity_poly.pdbx_seq_one_letter_code
_entity_poly.pdbx_strand_id
1 'polypeptide(L)'
;MMNTIYISADVIQNSMLDTGDAIAAFSNWKPKPGEAVFRYEAADIRITAAGGAIYLMSEEETTQPKIPFTPVPAAEIGKLVRSLNGAA
;
A
#
# COMPACT_ATOMS: atom_id res chain seq x y z
N MET A 1 4.36 4.62 -16.08
CA MET A 1 4.49 3.23 -15.61
C MET A 1 4.65 3.28 -14.10
N MET A 2 3.75 2.64 -13.33
CA MET A 2 3.87 2.56 -11.86
C MET A 2 5.00 1.57 -11.52
N ASN A 3 6.21 2.07 -11.29
CA ASN A 3 7.38 1.21 -11.10
C ASN A 3 7.72 0.94 -9.63
N THR A 4 7.21 1.75 -8.71
CA THR A 4 7.62 1.68 -7.30
C THR A 4 6.43 1.90 -6.38
N ILE A 5 6.36 1.04 -5.38
CA ILE A 5 5.34 1.06 -4.34
C ILE A 5 6.07 1.30 -3.02
N TYR A 6 5.68 2.34 -2.32
CA TYR A 6 6.27 2.76 -1.06
C TYR A 6 5.37 2.29 0.07
N ILE A 7 5.87 1.40 0.91
CA ILE A 7 5.12 0.84 2.03
C ILE A 7 5.73 1.40 3.31
N SER A 8 4.89 1.96 4.18
CA SER A 8 5.33 2.47 5.47
C SER A 8 5.76 1.35 6.42
N ALA A 9 6.53 1.70 7.46
CA ALA A 9 6.97 0.74 8.45
C ALA A 9 5.80 0.09 9.21
N ASP A 10 4.75 0.85 9.50
CA ASP A 10 3.59 0.33 10.22
C ASP A 10 2.79 -0.69 9.39
N VAL A 11 2.56 -0.40 8.10
CA VAL A 11 1.91 -1.35 7.19
C VAL A 11 2.76 -2.61 7.02
N ILE A 12 4.08 -2.50 6.98
CA ILE A 12 4.99 -3.67 6.94
C ILE A 12 4.87 -4.52 8.21
N GLN A 13 4.69 -3.91 9.38
CA GLN A 13 4.62 -4.64 10.64
C GLN A 13 3.25 -5.27 10.88
N ASN A 14 2.18 -4.56 10.53
CA ASN A 14 0.82 -4.89 10.97
C ASN A 14 -0.12 -5.37 9.85
N SER A 15 0.18 -5.08 8.58
CA SER A 15 -0.77 -5.33 7.47
C SER A 15 -0.09 -5.75 6.16
N MET A 16 1.11 -6.34 6.26
CA MET A 16 1.90 -6.72 5.09
C MET A 16 1.25 -7.81 4.23
N LEU A 17 0.51 -8.72 4.86
CA LEU A 17 -0.21 -9.80 4.17
C LEU A 17 -1.38 -9.25 3.34
N ASP A 18 -2.09 -8.27 3.88
CA ASP A 18 -3.25 -7.63 3.25
C ASP A 18 -2.86 -6.63 2.16
N THR A 19 -1.58 -6.29 2.06
CA THR A 19 -1.07 -5.27 1.13
C THR A 19 -1.35 -5.64 -0.33
N GLY A 20 -1.25 -6.93 -0.69
CA GLY A 20 -1.55 -7.41 -2.03
C GLY A 20 -3.02 -7.20 -2.42
N ASP A 21 -3.93 -7.54 -1.51
CA ASP A 21 -5.38 -7.39 -1.71
C ASP A 21 -5.78 -5.91 -1.70
N ALA A 22 -5.15 -5.10 -0.85
CA ALA A 22 -5.36 -3.65 -0.81
C ALA A 22 -4.96 -2.98 -2.14
N ILE A 23 -3.84 -3.39 -2.75
CA ILE A 23 -3.41 -2.89 -4.07
C ILE A 23 -4.37 -3.36 -5.17
N ALA A 24 -4.85 -4.60 -5.11
CA ALA A 24 -5.82 -5.11 -6.06
C ALA A 24 -7.16 -4.36 -5.96
N ALA A 25 -7.63 -4.06 -4.75
CA ALA A 25 -8.81 -3.26 -4.50
C ALA A 25 -8.61 -1.81 -4.98
N PHE A 26 -7.47 -1.20 -4.69
CA PHE A 26 -7.10 0.13 -5.17
C PHE A 26 -7.05 0.21 -6.70
N SER A 27 -6.57 -0.82 -7.38
CA SER A 27 -6.51 -0.87 -8.84
C SER A 27 -7.90 -0.88 -9.49
N ASN A 28 -8.91 -1.38 -8.76
CA ASN A 28 -10.31 -1.38 -9.18
C ASN A 28 -11.10 -0.17 -8.65
N TRP A 29 -10.50 0.62 -7.76
CA TRP A 29 -11.14 1.78 -7.17
C TRP A 29 -11.27 2.92 -8.17
N LYS A 30 -12.45 3.55 -8.17
CA LYS A 30 -12.77 4.70 -9.01
C LYS A 30 -12.99 5.90 -8.08
N PRO A 31 -11.97 6.76 -7.88
CA PRO A 31 -12.08 7.89 -6.96
C PRO A 31 -13.21 8.83 -7.41
N LYS A 32 -13.99 9.31 -6.45
CA LYS A 32 -14.95 10.40 -6.70
C LYS A 32 -14.22 11.75 -6.78
N PRO A 33 -14.84 12.80 -7.36
CA PRO A 33 -14.28 14.14 -7.32
C PRO A 33 -13.95 14.56 -5.89
N GLY A 34 -12.68 14.89 -5.61
CA GLY A 34 -12.17 15.25 -4.28
C GLY A 34 -11.62 14.09 -3.45
N GLU A 35 -11.72 12.85 -3.92
CA GLU A 35 -11.18 11.66 -3.25
C GLU A 35 -9.76 11.37 -3.77
N ALA A 36 -8.74 11.58 -2.94
CA ALA A 36 -7.33 11.39 -3.30
C ALA A 36 -6.64 10.22 -2.57
N VAL A 37 -7.34 9.63 -1.60
CA VAL A 37 -6.84 8.56 -0.74
C VAL A 37 -7.88 7.45 -0.72
N PHE A 38 -7.45 6.24 -1.08
CA PHE A 38 -8.23 5.03 -0.93
C PHE A 38 -8.01 4.43 0.45
N ARG A 39 -9.07 3.92 1.07
CA ARG A 39 -9.01 3.22 2.35
C ARG A 39 -9.42 1.77 2.17
N TYR A 40 -8.59 0.86 2.63
CA TYR A 40 -8.85 -0.57 2.56
C TYR A 40 -9.36 -1.08 3.91
N GLU A 41 -10.65 -0.93 4.20
CA GLU A 41 -11.25 -1.15 5.54
C GLU A 41 -10.95 -2.51 6.22
N ALA A 42 -10.53 -3.54 5.47
CA ALA A 42 -10.18 -4.84 6.06
C ALA A 42 -8.84 -4.83 6.80
N ALA A 43 -7.98 -3.83 6.55
CA ALA A 43 -6.73 -3.61 7.25
C ALA A 43 -6.50 -2.10 7.48
N ASP A 44 -5.59 -1.69 8.36
CA ASP A 44 -5.28 -0.26 8.50
C ASP A 44 -4.34 0.20 7.38
N ILE A 45 -4.84 0.20 6.14
CA ILE A 45 -4.09 0.57 4.94
C ILE A 45 -4.81 1.70 4.21
N ARG A 46 -4.10 2.80 4.03
CA ARG A 46 -4.47 3.95 3.21
C ARG A 46 -3.51 4.08 2.04
N ILE A 47 -4.07 4.22 0.85
CA ILE A 47 -3.33 4.22 -0.41
C ILE A 47 -3.51 5.54 -1.12
N THR A 48 -2.40 6.18 -1.51
CA THR A 48 -2.42 7.37 -2.37
C THR A 48 -1.44 7.20 -3.53
N ALA A 49 -1.78 7.77 -4.69
CA ALA A 49 -0.91 7.77 -5.86
C ALA A 49 -0.44 9.19 -6.17
N ALA A 50 0.87 9.40 -6.16
CA ALA A 50 1.49 10.70 -6.41
C ALA A 50 2.78 10.52 -7.22
N GLY A 51 2.98 11.38 -8.22
CA GLY A 51 4.23 11.38 -9.02
C GLY A 51 4.52 10.07 -9.75
N GLY A 52 3.49 9.26 -10.05
CA GLY A 52 3.65 7.94 -10.69
C GLY A 52 4.04 6.79 -9.75
N ALA A 53 4.03 7.02 -8.43
CA ALA A 53 4.24 6.01 -7.40
C ALA A 53 2.99 5.83 -6.53
N ILE A 54 2.88 4.68 -5.89
CA ILE A 54 1.83 4.37 -4.91
C ILE A 54 2.47 4.38 -3.52
N TYR A 55 1.79 4.99 -2.56
CA TYR A 55 2.19 5.05 -1.16
C TYR A 55 1.14 4.39 -0.30
N LEU A 56 1.57 3.49 0.58
CA LEU A 56 0.74 2.78 1.53
C LEU A 56 1.19 3.17 2.93
N MET A 57 0.24 3.66 3.73
CA MET A 57 0.47 4.09 5.11
C MET A 57 -0.74 3.71 5.98
N SER A 58 -0.55 3.61 7.29
CA SER A 58 -1.65 3.39 8.22
C SER A 58 -2.35 4.70 8.60
N GLU A 59 -3.51 4.62 9.24
CA GLU A 59 -4.25 5.78 9.72
C GLU A 59 -3.44 6.59 10.74
N GLU A 60 -2.77 5.92 11.67
CA GLU A 60 -1.94 6.58 12.69
C GLU A 60 -0.80 7.39 12.05
N GLU A 61 -0.21 6.87 10.99
CA GLU A 61 0.88 7.51 10.26
C GLU A 61 0.43 8.78 9.52
N THR A 62 -0.85 8.91 9.16
CA THR A 62 -1.33 10.12 8.44
C THR A 62 -1.20 11.42 9.22
N THR A 63 -1.10 11.33 10.55
CA THR A 63 -0.92 12.50 11.43
C THR A 63 0.56 12.82 11.70
N GLN A 64 1.47 11.95 11.26
CA GLN A 64 2.88 12.09 11.52
C GLN A 64 3.56 13.00 10.47
N PRO A 65 4.46 13.91 10.90
CA PRO A 65 5.12 14.82 9.97
C PRO A 65 6.16 14.12 9.07
N LYS A 66 6.61 12.93 9.44
CA LYS A 66 7.58 12.12 8.69
C LYS A 66 7.26 10.64 8.87
N ILE A 67 7.01 9.95 7.76
CA ILE A 67 6.76 8.50 7.73
C ILE A 67 7.93 7.85 6.98
N PRO A 68 8.61 6.85 7.56
CA PRO A 68 9.60 6.08 6.84
C PRO A 68 8.90 5.14 5.84
N PHE A 69 9.15 5.36 4.55
CA PHE A 69 8.67 4.48 3.49
C PHE A 69 9.78 3.59 2.95
N THR A 70 9.48 2.32 2.76
CA THR A 70 10.36 1.36 2.10
C THR A 70 9.93 1.21 0.64
N PRO A 71 10.82 1.48 -0.33
CA PRO A 71 10.53 1.26 -1.75
C PRO A 71 10.52 -0.24 -2.06
N VAL A 72 9.42 -0.72 -2.60
CA VAL A 72 9.23 -2.07 -3.13
C VAL A 72 8.99 -1.97 -4.64
N PRO A 73 9.79 -2.65 -5.47
CA PRO A 73 9.52 -2.70 -6.91
C PRO A 73 8.16 -3.34 -7.17
N ALA A 74 7.33 -2.72 -8.01
CA ALA A 74 5.98 -3.25 -8.29
C ALA A 74 6.02 -4.68 -8.87
N ALA A 75 7.07 -5.01 -9.63
CA ALA A 75 7.33 -6.35 -10.16
C ALA A 75 7.62 -7.41 -9.09
N GLU A 76 8.02 -6.99 -7.88
CA GLU A 76 8.32 -7.87 -6.77
C GLU A 76 7.14 -8.09 -5.83
N ILE A 77 6.06 -7.32 -5.93
CA ILE A 77 4.86 -7.55 -5.09
C ILE A 77 4.28 -8.93 -5.34
N GLY A 78 4.19 -9.35 -6.60
CA GLY A 78 3.73 -10.71 -6.93
C GLY A 78 4.67 -11.81 -6.43
N LYS A 79 5.94 -11.51 -6.13
CA LYS A 79 6.89 -12.44 -5.49
C LYS A 79 6.81 -12.36 -3.97
N LEU A 80 6.61 -11.17 -3.41
CA LEU A 80 6.45 -10.91 -1.98
C LEU A 80 5.19 -11.62 -1.45
N VAL A 81 4.05 -11.42 -2.11
CA VAL A 81 2.78 -12.11 -1.78
C VAL A 81 2.94 -13.64 -1.88
N ARG A 82 3.65 -14.14 -2.89
CA ARG A 82 3.93 -15.58 -3.03
C ARG A 82 4.93 -16.11 -2.01
N SER A 83 5.92 -15.32 -1.61
CA SER A 83 6.90 -15.69 -0.59
C SER A 83 6.26 -15.73 0.80
N LEU A 84 5.26 -14.88 1.05
CA LEU A 84 4.52 -14.85 2.31
C LEU A 84 3.43 -15.94 2.36
N ASN A 85 2.75 -16.21 1.24
CA ASN A 85 1.77 -17.31 1.14
C ASN A 85 2.38 -18.69 0.94
N GLY A 86 3.63 -18.79 0.47
CA GLY A 86 4.35 -20.05 0.23
C GLY A 86 5.26 -20.49 1.37
N ALA A 87 5.27 -19.76 2.49
CA ALA A 87 5.97 -20.13 3.72
C ALA A 87 5.12 -20.99 4.68
N ALA A 88 4.04 -21.60 4.18
CA ALA A 88 3.17 -22.54 4.89
C ALA A 88 3.27 -23.95 4.29
#